data_AF-A0A521A1N8-F1
#
_entry.id   AF-A0A521A1N8-F1
#
_cell.length_a   1.000
_cell.length_b   1.000
_cell.length_c   1.000
_cell.angle_alpha   90.00
_cell.angle_beta   90.00
_cell.angle_gamma   90.00
#
_symmetry.space_group_name_H-M   'P 1'
#
loop_
_entity.id
_entity.type
_entity.pdbx_description
1 polymer ?
#
loop_
_entity_poly.entity_id
_entity_poly.type
_entity_poly.pdbx_seq_one_letter_code
_entity_poly.pdbx_strand_id
1 'polypeptide(L)'
;MKNLFAIIALFVFGTAMAQTNNNVTENASSTFNSISQAGANDFGAAAMFVNPAREVQGSIHLFEDWENNAVIHTNGNQKFLLRNINLNLKRNTFESKISKDSLFTFNFNNIEKFVINNRVYKNYYFDDDTMRLQKFQSGRRGIKKIAHL
;
A
#
# COMPACT_ATOMS: atom_id res chain seq x y z
N MET A 1 35.87 -1.52 -34.46
CA MET A 1 34.62 -0.80 -34.82
C MET A 1 33.43 -1.72 -35.11
N LYS A 2 33.61 -2.93 -35.67
CA LYS A 2 32.50 -3.89 -35.91
C LYS A 2 31.68 -4.25 -34.66
N ASN A 3 32.35 -4.47 -33.52
CA ASN A 3 31.67 -4.89 -32.29
C ASN A 3 30.88 -3.74 -31.62
N LEU A 4 31.24 -2.48 -31.92
CA LEU A 4 30.52 -1.31 -31.41
C LEU A 4 29.16 -1.14 -32.11
N PHE A 5 29.11 -1.39 -33.42
CA PHE A 5 27.86 -1.38 -34.18
C PHE A 5 26.87 -2.44 -33.71
N ALA A 6 27.35 -3.62 -33.33
CA ALA A 6 26.49 -4.70 -32.81
C ALA A 6 25.84 -4.34 -31.47
N ILE A 7 26.55 -3.64 -30.58
CA ILE A 7 26.04 -3.23 -29.27
C ILE A 7 24.96 -2.15 -29.43
N ILE A 8 25.17 -1.20 -30.33
CA ILE A 8 24.19 -0.13 -30.62
C ILE A 8 22.92 -0.73 -31.23
N ALA A 9 23.04 -1.69 -32.14
CA ALA A 9 21.88 -2.37 -32.73
C ALA A 9 21.05 -3.13 -31.69
N LEU A 10 21.69 -3.74 -30.69
CA LEU A 10 21.00 -4.48 -29.63
C LEU A 10 20.19 -3.55 -28.71
N PHE A 11 20.70 -2.34 -28.44
CA PHE A 11 20.01 -1.35 -27.60
C PHE A 11 18.77 -0.76 -28.28
N VAL A 12 18.81 -0.54 -29.59
CA VAL A 12 17.70 0.03 -30.37
C VAL A 12 16.55 -0.98 -30.57
N PHE A 13 16.87 -2.27 -30.70
CA PHE A 13 15.84 -3.33 -30.81
C PHE A 13 15.02 -3.51 -29.53
N GLY A 14 15.62 -3.32 -28.35
CA GLY A 14 14.93 -3.45 -27.07
C GLY A 14 13.81 -2.43 -26.87
N THR A 15 13.98 -1.20 -27.38
CA THR A 15 12.98 -0.14 -27.22
C THR A 15 11.76 -0.29 -28.15
N ALA A 16 11.91 -0.99 -29.29
CA ALA A 16 10.82 -1.21 -30.23
C ALA A 16 9.78 -2.23 -29.71
N MET A 17 10.20 -3.15 -28.83
CA MET A 17 9.34 -4.20 -28.26
C MET A 17 8.71 -3.81 -26.91
N ALA A 18 9.05 -2.62 -26.38
CA ALA A 18 8.55 -2.13 -25.09
C ALA A 18 7.22 -1.34 -25.20
N GLN A 19 6.60 -1.30 -26.38
CA GLN A 19 5.30 -0.65 -26.56
C GLN A 19 4.19 -1.51 -25.95
N THR A 20 3.91 -1.28 -24.67
CA THR A 20 2.67 -1.72 -24.04
C THR A 20 1.51 -0.92 -24.64
N ASN A 21 0.63 -1.58 -25.39
CA ASN A 21 -0.66 -1.03 -25.80
C ASN A 21 -1.60 -0.95 -24.59
N ASN A 22 -1.37 0.02 -23.72
CA ASN A 22 -2.37 0.43 -22.76
C ASN A 22 -3.45 1.22 -23.51
N ASN A 23 -4.44 0.51 -24.06
CA ASN A 23 -5.73 1.08 -24.43
C ASN A 23 -6.51 1.48 -23.16
N VAL A 24 -5.91 2.34 -22.32
CA VAL A 24 -6.68 3.11 -21.36
C VAL A 24 -7.19 4.31 -22.15
N THR A 25 -8.28 4.08 -22.87
CA THR A 25 -8.97 5.19 -23.51
C THR A 25 -9.55 6.05 -22.39
N GLU A 26 -8.88 7.15 -22.06
CA GLU A 26 -9.45 8.23 -21.26
C GLU A 26 -10.55 8.92 -22.08
N ASN A 27 -11.66 8.20 -22.25
CA ASN A 27 -12.75 8.58 -23.14
C ASN A 27 -13.90 9.24 -22.37
N ALA A 28 -13.64 9.84 -21.21
CA ALA A 28 -14.66 10.64 -20.52
C ALA A 28 -15.21 11.74 -21.44
N SER A 29 -14.34 12.35 -22.27
CA SER A 29 -14.71 13.43 -23.19
C SER A 29 -15.57 12.98 -24.36
N SER A 30 -15.30 11.81 -24.95
CA SER A 30 -16.07 11.28 -26.09
C SER A 30 -17.37 10.60 -25.65
N THR A 31 -17.38 9.94 -24.49
CA THR A 31 -18.61 9.45 -23.86
C THR A 31 -19.52 10.62 -23.47
N PHE A 32 -18.97 11.71 -22.91
CA PHE A 32 -19.75 12.92 -22.59
C PHE A 32 -20.36 13.58 -23.83
N ASN A 33 -19.62 13.67 -24.94
CA ASN A 33 -20.12 14.18 -26.23
C ASN A 33 -21.20 13.28 -26.87
N SER A 34 -21.17 11.97 -26.60
CA SER A 34 -22.20 11.04 -27.09
C SER A 34 -23.51 11.12 -26.30
N ILE A 35 -23.44 11.34 -24.98
CA ILE A 35 -24.61 11.51 -24.10
C ILE A 35 -25.31 12.85 -24.33
N SER A 36 -24.55 13.92 -24.55
CA SER A 36 -25.11 15.25 -24.84
C SER A 36 -25.77 15.34 -26.22
N GLN A 37 -25.39 14.49 -27.19
CA GLN A 37 -26.11 14.37 -28.47
C GLN A 37 -27.30 13.40 -28.41
N ALA A 38 -27.28 12.38 -27.55
CA ALA A 38 -28.38 11.43 -27.42
C ALA A 38 -29.62 11.98 -26.69
N GLY A 39 -29.48 13.03 -25.89
CA GLY A 39 -30.55 13.63 -25.09
C GLY A 39 -31.06 15.00 -25.57
N ALA A 40 -30.72 15.43 -26.79
CA ALA A 40 -31.10 16.74 -27.31
C ALA A 40 -32.57 16.82 -27.79
N ASN A 41 -33.34 15.73 -27.71
CA ASN A 41 -34.74 15.70 -28.13
C ASN A 41 -35.62 15.20 -26.97
N ASP A 42 -36.27 16.16 -26.29
CA ASP A 42 -37.47 16.06 -25.45
C ASP A 42 -37.46 15.63 -23.97
N PHE A 43 -36.49 14.91 -23.41
CA PHE A 43 -36.50 14.66 -21.95
C PHE A 43 -35.09 14.61 -21.38
N GLY A 44 -34.81 15.46 -20.38
CA GLY A 44 -33.48 15.73 -19.84
C GLY A 44 -32.60 14.49 -19.66
N ALA A 45 -31.41 14.52 -20.26
CA ALA A 45 -30.46 13.41 -20.21
C ALA A 45 -29.97 13.17 -18.77
N ALA A 46 -30.35 12.04 -18.17
CA ALA A 46 -29.70 11.55 -16.97
C ALA A 46 -28.43 10.77 -17.36
N ALA A 47 -27.26 11.29 -17.01
CA ALA A 47 -26.00 10.57 -17.18
C ALA A 47 -25.72 9.69 -15.95
N MET A 48 -25.39 8.42 -16.19
CA MET A 48 -24.95 7.49 -15.13
C MET A 48 -23.44 7.25 -15.28
N PHE A 49 -22.68 7.57 -14.22
CA PHE A 49 -21.24 7.27 -14.15
C PHE A 49 -21.05 5.92 -13.46
N VAL A 50 -20.54 4.93 -14.18
CA VAL A 50 -20.17 3.63 -13.60
C VAL A 50 -18.67 3.65 -13.31
N ASN A 51 -18.29 3.61 -12.03
CA ASN A 51 -16.90 3.42 -11.63
C ASN A 51 -16.54 1.94 -11.81
N PRO A 52 -15.74 1.55 -12.82
CA PRO A 52 -15.38 0.16 -13.02
C PRO A 52 -14.64 -0.38 -11.78
N ALA A 53 -14.84 -1.66 -11.46
CA ALA A 53 -14.10 -2.31 -10.39
C ALA A 53 -12.60 -2.28 -10.73
N ARG A 54 -11.83 -1.58 -9.91
CA ARG A 54 -10.37 -1.54 -10.02
C ARG A 54 -9.80 -2.70 -9.22
N GLU A 55 -8.99 -3.53 -9.87
CA GLU A 55 -8.19 -4.52 -9.15
C GLU A 55 -7.18 -3.76 -8.28
N VAL A 56 -7.30 -3.92 -6.96
CA VAL A 56 -6.32 -3.36 -6.04
C VAL A 56 -5.09 -4.25 -6.11
N GLN A 57 -4.10 -3.83 -6.90
CA GLN A 57 -2.78 -4.45 -6.88
C GLN A 57 -2.12 -4.13 -5.54
N GLY A 58 -1.87 -5.16 -4.72
CA GLY A 58 -1.22 -4.99 -3.43
C GLY A 58 -1.26 -6.26 -2.57
N SER A 59 -0.39 -6.29 -1.56
CA SER A 59 -0.46 -7.29 -0.49
C SER A 59 -1.36 -6.76 0.62
N ILE A 60 -1.99 -7.67 1.36
CA ILE A 60 -2.68 -7.34 2.63
C ILE A 60 -1.71 -6.84 3.72
N HIS A 61 -0.41 -6.98 3.48
CA HIS A 61 0.65 -6.60 4.39
C HIS A 61 1.21 -5.21 4.06
N LEU A 62 1.54 -4.44 5.09
CA LEU A 62 2.05 -3.07 4.95
C LEU A 62 3.44 -3.01 4.30
N PHE A 63 4.32 -3.95 4.63
CA PHE A 63 5.67 -4.01 4.07
C PHE A 63 5.71 -5.04 2.95
N GLU A 64 6.50 -4.75 1.90
CA GLU A 64 6.68 -5.65 0.76
C GLU A 64 7.38 -6.94 1.18
N ASP A 65 8.50 -6.81 1.90
CA ASP A 65 9.28 -7.92 2.41
C ASP A 65 8.93 -8.29 3.85
N TRP A 66 9.19 -9.54 4.22
CA TRP A 66 9.06 -9.99 5.61
C TRP A 66 10.28 -9.67 6.45
N GLU A 67 11.46 -9.45 5.86
CA GLU A 67 12.76 -9.29 6.56
C GLU A 67 12.92 -7.95 7.32
N ASN A 68 11.86 -7.50 7.99
CA ASN A 68 11.89 -6.31 8.84
C ASN A 68 12.32 -6.67 10.26
N ASN A 69 13.07 -5.76 10.88
CA ASN A 69 13.45 -5.84 12.28
C ASN A 69 12.52 -4.97 13.13
N ALA A 70 12.04 -5.54 14.23
CA ALA A 70 11.20 -4.88 15.21
C ALA A 70 11.88 -4.81 16.57
N VAL A 71 11.66 -3.71 17.29
CA VAL A 71 11.85 -3.64 18.73
C VAL A 71 10.48 -3.49 19.38
N ILE A 72 10.10 -4.48 20.17
CA ILE A 72 8.86 -4.47 20.96
C ILE A 72 9.19 -3.88 22.31
N HIS A 73 8.46 -2.84 22.70
CA HIS A 73 8.52 -2.27 24.04
C HIS A 73 7.29 -2.72 24.82
N THR A 74 7.50 -3.33 25.98
CA THR A 74 6.40 -3.72 26.86
C THR A 74 6.08 -2.63 27.87
N ASN A 75 4.87 -2.70 28.45
CA ASN A 75 4.46 -1.78 29.52
C ASN A 75 5.35 -1.90 30.77
N GLY A 76 6.01 -3.05 30.97
CA GLY A 76 6.98 -3.29 32.04
C GLY A 76 8.40 -2.80 31.74
N ASN A 77 8.58 -1.89 30.78
CA ASN A 77 9.89 -1.34 30.36
C ASN A 77 10.88 -2.36 29.76
N GLN A 78 10.43 -3.57 29.42
CA GLN A 78 11.27 -4.56 28.75
C GLN A 78 11.29 -4.32 27.23
N LYS A 79 12.39 -4.73 26.60
CA LYS A 79 12.58 -4.60 25.15
C LYS A 79 12.92 -5.96 24.56
N PHE A 80 12.24 -6.32 23.48
CA PHE A 80 12.48 -7.56 22.74
C PHE A 80 12.81 -7.24 21.29
N LEU A 81 13.87 -7.85 20.78
CA LEU A 81 14.20 -7.80 19.37
C LEU A 81 13.47 -8.93 18.64
N LEU A 82 12.81 -8.60 17.54
CA LEU A 82 12.10 -9.55 16.69
C LEU A 82 12.49 -9.32 15.23
N ARG A 83 12.60 -10.40 14.47
CA ARG A 83 12.82 -10.37 13.02
C ARG A 83 11.61 -10.92 12.30
N ASN A 84 11.57 -10.72 10.99
CA ASN A 84 10.56 -11.29 10.11
C ASN A 84 9.13 -10.76 10.38
N ILE A 85 8.99 -9.48 10.77
CA ILE A 85 7.70 -8.89 11.14
C ILE A 85 7.02 -8.18 9.95
N ASN A 86 5.69 -8.21 9.94
CA ASN A 86 4.88 -7.39 9.06
C ASN A 86 3.58 -6.93 9.76
N LEU A 87 2.88 -5.97 9.17
CA LEU A 87 1.57 -5.53 9.64
C LEU A 87 0.47 -5.98 8.67
N ASN A 88 -0.47 -6.76 9.16
CA ASN A 88 -1.68 -7.14 8.42
C ASN A 88 -2.70 -5.99 8.46
N LEU A 89 -2.93 -5.33 7.32
CA LEU A 89 -3.81 -4.16 7.23
C LEU A 89 -5.30 -4.51 7.30
N LYS A 90 -5.68 -5.76 7.01
CA LYS A 90 -7.09 -6.19 7.12
C LYS A 90 -7.49 -6.45 8.57
N ARG A 91 -6.56 -7.00 9.35
CA ARG A 91 -6.78 -7.36 10.76
C ARG A 91 -6.26 -6.32 11.74
N ASN A 92 -5.46 -5.36 11.28
CA ASN A 92 -4.73 -4.40 12.10
C ASN A 92 -3.86 -5.07 13.18
N THR A 93 -3.22 -6.19 12.83
CA THR A 93 -2.38 -6.99 13.74
C THR A 93 -0.97 -7.14 13.21
N PHE A 94 0.01 -7.04 14.10
CA PHE A 94 1.39 -7.42 13.78
C PHE A 94 1.52 -8.93 13.67
N GLU A 95 2.20 -9.39 12.62
CA GLU A 95 2.42 -10.80 12.32
C GLU A 95 3.91 -11.04 12.07
N SER A 96 4.47 -12.12 12.61
CA SER A 96 5.85 -12.53 12.33
C SER A 96 5.87 -13.85 11.60
N LYS A 97 6.70 -13.95 10.57
CA LYS A 97 6.89 -15.18 9.82
C LYS A 97 7.89 -16.08 10.54
N ILE A 98 7.40 -17.19 11.11
CA ILE A 98 8.22 -18.16 11.83
C ILE A 98 8.81 -19.19 10.87
N SER A 99 8.04 -19.56 9.84
CA SER A 99 8.44 -20.54 8.83
C SER A 99 7.86 -20.15 7.46
N LYS A 100 8.04 -20.98 6.43
CA LYS A 100 7.47 -20.75 5.10
C LYS A 100 5.95 -20.55 5.14
N ASP A 101 5.27 -21.37 5.95
CA ASP A 101 3.81 -21.49 5.97
C ASP A 101 3.20 -21.13 7.33
N SER A 102 4.01 -20.62 8.27
CA SER A 102 3.55 -20.30 9.63
C SER A 102 3.79 -18.84 9.98
N LEU A 103 2.71 -18.18 10.38
CA LEU A 103 2.69 -16.82 10.91
C LEU A 103 2.30 -16.86 12.39
N PHE A 104 2.97 -16.02 13.19
CA PHE A 104 2.60 -15.73 14.57
C PHE A 104 1.95 -14.36 14.64
N THR A 105 0.73 -14.28 15.14
CA THR A 105 0.03 -13.00 15.31
C THR A 105 0.23 -12.48 16.73
N PHE A 106 0.67 -11.23 16.85
CA PHE A 106 0.86 -10.57 18.14
C PHE A 106 -0.45 -9.97 18.64
N ASN A 107 -0.68 -10.11 19.94
CA ASN A 107 -1.65 -9.33 20.68
C ASN A 107 -0.93 -8.13 21.33
N PHE A 108 -1.57 -6.96 21.37
CA PHE A 108 -1.05 -5.78 22.05
C PHE A 108 -1.12 -5.85 23.59
N ASN A 109 -1.68 -6.92 24.16
CA ASN A 109 -1.67 -7.15 25.60
C ASN A 109 -0.25 -7.01 26.16
N ASN A 110 -0.06 -6.07 27.08
CA ASN A 110 1.23 -5.72 27.69
C ASN A 110 2.30 -5.14 26.75
N ILE A 111 1.93 -4.76 25.52
CA ILE A 111 2.83 -4.11 24.56
C ILE A 111 2.48 -2.62 24.48
N GLU A 112 3.46 -1.77 24.77
CA GLU A 112 3.32 -0.31 24.68
C GLU A 112 3.42 0.16 23.21
N LYS A 113 4.41 -0.35 22.48
CA LYS A 113 4.70 0.04 21.10
C LYS A 113 5.56 -0.97 20.36
N PHE A 114 5.41 -0.98 19.03
CA PHE A 114 6.33 -1.60 18.09
C PHE A 114 7.16 -0.51 17.41
N VAL A 115 8.46 -0.72 17.30
CA VAL A 115 9.36 0.12 16.50
C VAL A 115 9.91 -0.71 15.36
N ILE A 116 9.50 -0.43 14.13
CA ILE A 116 9.88 -1.19 12.93
C ILE A 116 10.42 -0.21 11.89
N ASN A 117 11.62 -0.44 11.37
CA ASN A 117 12.26 0.42 10.36
C ASN A 117 12.17 1.93 10.70
N ASN A 118 12.54 2.29 11.93
CA ASN A 118 12.47 3.66 12.48
C ASN A 118 11.07 4.29 12.57
N ARG A 119 10.01 3.51 12.39
CA ARG A 119 8.61 3.95 12.55
C ARG A 119 8.05 3.39 13.84
N VAL A 120 7.33 4.22 14.58
CA VAL A 120 6.71 3.83 15.85
C VAL A 120 5.22 3.57 15.60
N TYR A 121 4.76 2.42 16.07
CA TYR A 121 3.38 1.98 15.98
C TYR A 121 2.85 1.77 17.40
N LYS A 122 1.76 2.46 17.71
CA LYS A 122 1.05 2.34 18.99
C LYS A 122 -0.39 1.93 18.73
N ASN A 123 -0.92 1.12 19.64
CA ASN A 123 -2.32 0.80 19.64
C ASN A 123 -3.11 1.94 20.32
N TYR A 124 -4.21 2.36 19.71
CA TYR A 124 -5.16 3.27 20.31
C TYR A 124 -6.55 2.67 20.20
N TYR A 125 -7.29 2.72 21.30
CA TYR A 125 -8.72 2.49 21.34
C TYR A 125 -9.41 3.82 21.05
N PHE A 126 -10.30 3.85 20.07
CA PHE A 126 -11.28 4.92 19.91
C PHE A 126 -12.57 4.48 20.62
N ASP A 127 -13.40 5.45 21.02
CA ASP A 127 -14.59 5.32 21.88
C ASP A 127 -15.62 4.23 21.48
N ASP A 128 -15.44 3.57 20.33
CA ASP A 128 -16.27 2.51 19.77
C ASP A 128 -15.62 1.10 19.85
N ASP A 129 -14.71 0.86 20.80
CA ASP A 129 -14.00 -0.43 21.04
C ASP A 129 -13.21 -1.01 19.85
N THR A 130 -13.00 -0.22 18.79
CA THR A 130 -12.26 -0.67 17.60
C THR A 130 -10.78 -0.34 17.68
N MET A 131 -9.94 -1.37 17.57
CA MET A 131 -8.49 -1.26 17.61
C MET A 131 -7.97 -0.57 16.33
N ARG A 132 -7.32 0.59 16.48
CA ARG A 132 -6.70 1.32 15.36
C ARG A 132 -5.22 1.52 15.58
N LEU A 133 -4.44 1.24 14.55
CA LEU A 133 -3.00 1.45 14.60
C LEU A 133 -2.67 2.86 14.18
N GLN A 134 -1.82 3.52 14.95
CA GLN A 134 -1.37 4.86 14.63
C GLN A 134 0.11 4.86 14.36
N LYS A 135 0.48 5.42 13.21
CA LYS A 135 1.86 5.57 12.78
C LYS A 135 2.39 6.92 13.24
N PHE A 136 3.57 6.92 13.85
CA PHE A 136 4.32 8.12 14.20
C PHE A 136 5.68 8.13 13.51
N GLN A 137 6.13 9.32 13.16
CA GLN A 137 7.48 9.56 12.66
C GLN A 137 8.22 10.45 13.64
N SER A 138 9.46 10.08 13.95
CA SER A 138 10.36 10.90 14.76
C SER A 138 11.08 11.89 13.85
N GLY A 139 10.93 13.19 14.12
CA GLY A 139 11.67 14.26 13.44
C GLY A 139 12.49 15.09 14.43
N ARG A 140 13.36 15.98 13.92
CA ARG A 140 14.27 16.85 14.71
C ARG A 140 13.60 17.70 15.81
N ARG A 141 12.27 17.79 15.87
CA ARG A 141 11.49 18.56 16.87
C ARG A 141 10.54 17.70 17.72
N GLY A 142 10.67 16.37 17.70
CA GLY A 142 9.82 15.44 18.48
C GLY A 142 9.01 14.46 17.62
N ILE A 143 8.15 13.68 18.28
CA ILE A 143 7.32 12.63 17.67
C ILE A 143 6.04 13.25 17.10
N LYS A 144 5.79 13.10 15.79
CA LYS A 144 4.56 13.57 15.14
C LYS A 144 3.70 12.41 14.63
N LYS A 145 2.40 12.48 14.88
CA LYS A 145 1.37 11.60 14.30
C LYS A 145 1.26 11.89 12.81
N ILE A 146 1.22 10.84 11.98
CA ILE A 146 1.19 11.00 10.51
C ILE A 146 0.02 10.29 9.82
N ALA A 147 -0.53 9.21 10.40
CA ALA A 147 -1.66 8.51 9.80
C ALA A 147 -2.38 7.60 10.80
N HIS A 148 -3.67 7.39 10.54
CA HIS A 148 -4.41 6.23 11.02
C HIS A 148 -4.27 5.10 9.99
N LEU A 149 -4.03 3.89 10.48
CA LEU A 149 -4.00 2.66 9.69
C LEU A 149 -5.26 1.84 10.05
#